data_AF-A0A8G2DX84-F1
#
_entry.id   AF-A0A8G2DX84-F1
#
_cell.length_a   1.000
_cell.length_b   1.000
_cell.length_c   1.000
_cell.angle_alpha   90.00
_cell.angle_beta   90.00
_cell.angle_gamma   90.00
#
_symmetry.space_group_name_H-M   'P 1'
#
loop_
_entity.id
_entity.type
_entity.pdbx_description
1 polymer ?
#
loop_
_entity_poly.entity_id
_entity_poly.type
_entity_poly.pdbx_seq_one_letter_code
_entity_poly.pdbx_strand_id
1 'polypeptide(L)' 'MPDIIDLIPTAGLADRAMEISLALDHPAYDCFFLASAEMLETMLMSADRKLVRRCADTPFARLIAGLTDRPSWSD' A
#
# COMPACT_ATOMS: atom_id res chain seq x y z
N MET A 1 -12.42 17.72 14.62
CA MET A 1 -11.69 16.43 14.61
C MET A 1 -10.23 16.78 14.71
N PRO A 2 -9.57 16.52 15.85
CA PRO A 2 -8.14 16.79 15.97
C PRO A 2 -7.36 15.83 15.05
N ASP A 3 -6.11 16.20 14.75
CA ASP A 3 -5.06 15.54 13.94
C ASP A 3 -5.11 14.00 13.85
N ILE A 4 -6.11 13.44 13.17
CA ILE A 4 -6.27 12.00 12.92
C ILE A 4 -5.94 11.64 11.46
N ILE A 5 -5.72 12.65 10.62
CA ILE A 5 -5.46 12.52 9.19
C ILE A 5 -4.24 13.36 8.84
N ASP A 6 -3.18 12.68 8.40
CA ASP A 6 -2.02 13.30 7.78
C ASP A 6 -2.13 13.19 6.25
N LEU A 7 -1.93 14.31 5.56
CA LEU A 7 -1.90 14.35 4.10
C LEU A 7 -0.46 14.20 3.61
N ILE A 8 -0.23 13.19 2.77
CA ILE A 8 1.08 12.93 2.16
C ILE A 8 1.10 13.51 0.74
N PRO A 9 2.01 14.44 0.42
CA PRO A 9 2.17 14.95 -0.95
C PRO A 9 2.60 13.84 -1.91
N THR A 10 1.90 13.70 -3.04
CA THR A 10 2.16 12.63 -4.01
C THR A 10 3.38 12.89 -4.90
N ALA A 11 3.81 14.14 -5.08
CA ALA A 11 4.89 14.48 -6.01
C ALA A 11 6.19 13.70 -5.76
N GLY A 12 6.59 13.51 -4.50
CA GLY A 12 7.79 12.74 -4.13
C GLY A 12 7.64 11.23 -4.25
N LEU A 13 6.43 10.72 -4.48
CA LEU A 13 6.13 9.30 -4.58
C LEU A 13 5.89 8.84 -6.03
N ALA A 14 5.80 9.77 -6.99
CA ALA A 14 5.33 9.48 -8.34
C ALA A 14 6.20 8.45 -9.08
N ASP A 15 7.52 8.63 -9.05
CA ASP A 15 8.46 7.69 -9.68
C ASP A 15 8.37 6.31 -9.04
N ARG A 16 8.32 6.26 -7.71
CA ARG A 16 8.24 4.99 -6.99
C ARG A 16 6.91 4.28 -7.22
N ALA A 17 5.80 5.01 -7.23
CA ALA A 17 4.48 4.46 -7.53
C ALA A 17 4.42 3.91 -8.97
N MET A 18 5.09 4.56 -9.93
CA MET A 18 5.20 4.08 -11.31
C MET A 18 6.01 2.79 -11.39
N GLU A 19 7.15 2.69 -10.69
CA GLU A 19 7.93 1.45 -10.64
C GLU A 19 7.11 0.27 -10.08
N ILE A 20 6.37 0.51 -9.01
CA ILE A 20 5.48 -0.50 -8.40
C ILE A 20 4.35 -0.87 -9.38
N SER A 21 3.76 0.11 -10.06
CA SER A 21 2.72 -0.08 -11.07
C SER A 21 3.16 -1.01 -12.19
N LEU A 22 4.37 -0.80 -12.71
CA LEU A 22 4.96 -1.64 -13.75
C LEU A 22 5.25 -3.06 -13.22
N ALA A 23 5.77 -3.18 -12.00
CA ALA A 23 6.08 -4.47 -11.38
C ALA A 23 4.82 -5.31 -11.10
N LEU A 24 3.71 -4.67 -10.76
CA LEU A 24 2.46 -5.33 -10.40
C LEU A 24 1.45 -5.48 -11.54
N ASP A 25 1.70 -4.85 -12.70
CA ASP A 25 0.70 -4.70 -13.77
C ASP A 25 -0.64 -4.18 -13.19
N HIS A 26 -0.55 -3.04 -12.52
CA HIS A 26 -1.65 -2.44 -11.75
C HIS A 26 -1.65 -0.91 -11.89
N PRO A 27 -2.83 -0.24 -11.86
CA PRO A 27 -2.89 1.20 -12.06
C PRO A 27 -2.03 2.00 -11.07
N ALA A 28 -1.32 3.02 -11.56
CA ALA A 28 -0.37 3.77 -10.75
C ALA A 28 -0.99 4.49 -9.54
N TYR A 29 -2.25 4.93 -9.61
CA TYR A 29 -2.91 5.61 -8.50
C TYR A 29 -3.05 4.71 -7.26
N ASP A 30 -3.30 3.41 -7.45
CA ASP A 30 -3.36 2.42 -6.36
C ASP A 30 -1.97 2.19 -5.75
N CYS A 31 -0.92 2.25 -6.58
CA CYS A 31 0.46 2.05 -6.16
C CYS A 31 1.06 3.22 -5.35
N PHE A 32 0.44 4.41 -5.33
CA PHE A 32 0.85 5.49 -4.43
C PHE A 32 0.72 5.11 -2.96
N PHE A 33 -0.29 4.31 -2.61
CA PHE A 33 -0.48 3.86 -1.23
C PHE A 33 0.59 2.84 -0.79
N LEU A 34 1.06 2.00 -1.73
CA LEU A 34 2.19 1.10 -1.48
C LEU A 34 3.50 1.89 -1.33
N ALA A 35 3.74 2.89 -2.19
CA ALA A 35 4.89 3.77 -2.09
C ALA A 35 4.89 4.55 -0.76
N SER A 36 3.73 5.03 -0.31
CA SER A 36 3.61 5.70 0.99
C SER A 36 3.84 4.74 2.16
N ALA A 37 3.34 3.50 2.08
CA ALA A 37 3.55 2.49 3.11
C ALA A 37 5.04 2.11 3.22
N GLU A 38 5.74 2.00 2.09
CA GLU A 38 7.19 1.78 2.04
C GLU A 38 7.96 2.96 2.65
N MET A 39 7.62 4.20 2.29
CA MET A 39 8.25 5.42 2.82
C MET A 39 8.06 5.57 4.33
N LEU A 40 6.87 5.24 4.84
CA LEU A 40 6.53 5.35 6.26
C LEU A 40 6.93 4.11 7.07
N GLU A 41 7.55 3.11 6.45
CA GLU A 41 7.90 1.83 7.08
C GLU A 41 6.69 1.17 7.80
N THR A 42 5.52 1.24 7.17
CA THR A 42 4.25 0.76 7.73
C THR A 42 3.50 -0.15 6.74
N MET A 43 2.32 -0.61 7.16
CA MET A 43 1.47 -1.49 6.36
C MET A 43 0.23 -0.76 5.86
N LEU A 44 -0.06 -0.89 4.57
CA LEU A 44 -1.31 -0.46 3.97
C LEU A 44 -2.44 -1.44 4.33
N MET A 45 -3.46 -0.96 5.04
CA MET A 45 -4.72 -1.66 5.17
C MET A 45 -5.61 -1.33 3.96
N SER A 46 -5.98 -2.33 3.16
CA SER A 46 -6.77 -2.10 1.95
C SER A 46 -8.03 -2.96 1.87
N ALA A 47 -9.14 -2.34 1.49
CA ALA A 47 -10.35 -3.08 1.08
C ALA A 47 -10.29 -3.54 -0.39
N ASP A 48 -9.30 -3.09 -1.16
CA ASP A 48 -9.09 -3.53 -2.53
C ASP A 48 -8.44 -4.92 -2.57
N ARG A 49 -9.30 -5.92 -2.73
CA ARG A 49 -8.89 -7.33 -2.81
C ARG A 49 -8.07 -7.65 -4.06
N LYS A 50 -8.20 -6.85 -5.14
CA LYS A 50 -7.42 -7.05 -6.37
C LYS A 50 -5.98 -6.60 -6.12
N LEU A 51 -5.77 -5.46 -5.49
CA LEU A 51 -4.43 -4.98 -5.13
C LEU A 51 -3.73 -5.94 -4.15
N VAL A 52 -4.43 -6.39 -3.11
CA VAL A 52 -3.90 -7.39 -2.14
C VAL A 52 -3.44 -8.66 -2.86
N ARG A 53 -4.27 -9.21 -3.75
CA ARG A 53 -3.91 -10.41 -4.53
C ARG A 53 -2.74 -10.18 -5.48
N ARG A 54 -2.63 -9.01 -6.11
CA ARG A 54 -1.49 -8.67 -6.96
C ARG A 54 -0.17 -8.63 -6.17
N CYS A 55 -0.22 -8.25 -4.90
CA CYS A 55 0.97 -8.14 -4.06
C CYS A 55 1.44 -9.48 -3.47
N ALA A 56 0.54 -10.46 -3.29
CA ALA A 56 0.77 -11.67 -2.49
C ALA A 56 2.04 -12.47 -2.83
N ASP A 57 2.36 -12.60 -4.12
CA ASP A 57 3.54 -13.36 -4.60
C ASP A 57 4.68 -12.44 -5.05
N THR A 58 4.77 -11.25 -4.47
CA THR A 58 5.76 -10.22 -4.83
C THR A 58 6.46 -9.68 -3.59
N PRO A 59 7.59 -8.98 -3.73
CA PRO A 59 8.23 -8.29 -2.60
C PRO A 59 7.31 -7.28 -1.88
N PHE A 60 6.21 -6.85 -2.51
CA PHE A 60 5.24 -5.92 -1.94
C PHE A 60 4.23 -6.55 -1.00
N ALA A 61 4.18 -7.89 -0.88
CA ALA A 61 3.30 -8.59 0.06
C ALA A 61 3.45 -8.10 1.50
N ARG A 62 4.67 -7.71 1.89
CA ARG A 62 4.98 -7.19 3.24
C ARG A 62 4.39 -5.81 3.53
N LEU A 63 3.97 -5.07 2.50
CA LEU A 63 3.50 -3.69 2.62
C LEU A 63 1.98 -3.58 2.70
N ILE A 64 1.23 -4.67 2.56
CA ILE A 64 -0.24 -4.61 2.45
C ILE A 64 -0.91 -5.77 3.17
N ALA A 65 -2.02 -5.49 3.84
CA ALA A 65 -2.98 -6.49 4.27
C ALA A 65 -4.40 -6.11 3.86
N GLY A 66 -5.25 -7.13 3.69
CA GLY A 66 -6.67 -6.93 3.49
C GLY A 66 -7.33 -6.41 4.76
N LEU A 67 -8.28 -5.49 4.63
CA LEU A 67 -9.05 -4.93 5.74
C LEU A 67 -9.77 -6.01 6.59
N THR A 68 -10.07 -7.16 5.98
CA THR A 68 -10.72 -8.30 6.63
C THR A 68 -9.74 -9.37 7.10
N ASP A 69 -8.45 -9.22 6.84
CA ASP A 69 -7.44 -10.18 7.29
C ASP A 69 -7.32 -10.05 8.80
N ARG A 70 -7.43 -11.18 9.52
CA ARG A 70 -7.26 -11.17 10.98
C ARG A 70 -5.81 -10.76 11.27
N PRO A 71 -5.58 -9.67 12.03
CA PRO A 71 -4.22 -9.36 12.42
C PRO A 71 -3.67 -10.46 13.34
N SER A 72 -2.42 -10.86 13.13
CA SER A 72 -1.77 -11.91 13.93
C SER A 72 -1.33 -11.45 15.33
N TRP A 73 -1.53 -10.17 15.67
CA TRP A 73 -1.28 -9.60 17.01
C TRP A 73 -2.48 -9.74 17.96
N SER A 74 -3.38 -10.68 17.68
CA SER A 74 -4.47 -11.08 18.57
C SER A 74 -4.25 -12.51 19.03
N ASP A 75 -3.24 -12.69 19.88
CA ASP A 75 -3.09 -13.79 20.85
C ASP A 75 -2.90 -13.19 22.24
#